data_AF-A0A1F7SI27-F1
#
_entry.id   AF-A0A1F7SI27-F1
#
_cell.length_a   1.000
_cell.length_b   1.000
_cell.length_c   1.000
_cell.angle_alpha   90.00
_cell.angle_beta   90.00
_cell.angle_gamma   90.00
#
_symmetry.space_group_name_H-M   'P 1'
#
loop_
_entity.id
_entity.type
_entity.pdbx_description
1 polymer ?
#
loop_
_entity_poly.entity_id
_entity_poly.type
_entity_poly.pdbx_seq_one_letter_code
_entity_poly.pdbx_strand_id
1 'polypeptide(L)'
;MTGKLIRCIECDEIVNIIEGVDDKDVFEKRHKGHSLEKLLSKEGSYVSDEPFGRPAKESYFEVTNGKKTFVIKRTMKNAENEAEYSIVPGKLRIKKIGIELRVKEIRQQIRMDRNLKKISEIKIDKFIKEIQKLISRLSPSEVEEMPWASNYPMLGIGKLKDDKIEEIIRMANKEFYGNEREKIKNFIMNQTDGDGVMTLNIIKCFQINNEQ
;
A
#
# COMPACT_ATOMS: atom_id res chain seq x y z
N MET A 1 -11.15 -3.59 -5.69
CA MET A 1 -11.81 -3.50 -7.02
C MET A 1 -11.36 -4.68 -7.86
N THR A 2 -12.12 -5.76 -7.85
CA THR A 2 -11.96 -6.91 -8.75
C THR A 2 -13.03 -6.76 -9.83
N GLY A 3 -12.75 -5.95 -10.84
CA GLY A 3 -13.61 -5.84 -12.02
C GLY A 3 -13.51 -7.12 -12.86
N LYS A 4 -14.62 -7.60 -13.39
CA LYS A 4 -14.60 -8.64 -14.43
C LYS A 4 -14.39 -7.92 -15.75
N LEU A 5 -13.20 -8.06 -16.32
CA LEU A 5 -12.90 -7.47 -17.63
C LEU A 5 -13.28 -8.45 -18.73
N ILE A 6 -13.73 -7.92 -19.88
CA ILE A 6 -13.84 -8.68 -21.13
C ILE A 6 -12.91 -8.04 -22.16
N ARG A 7 -12.18 -8.90 -22.88
CA ARG A 7 -11.35 -8.51 -24.02
C ARG A 7 -11.91 -9.11 -25.31
N CYS A 8 -11.95 -8.30 -26.35
CA CYS A 8 -12.05 -8.76 -27.74
C CYS A 8 -10.66 -9.12 -28.24
N ILE A 9 -10.42 -10.37 -28.66
CA ILE A 9 -9.09 -10.85 -29.06
C ILE A 9 -8.66 -10.19 -30.38
N GLU A 10 -9.60 -9.94 -31.29
CA GLU A 10 -9.35 -9.43 -32.62
C GLU A 10 -9.11 -7.91 -32.63
N CYS A 11 -9.73 -7.16 -31.70
CA CYS A 11 -9.63 -5.70 -31.63
C CYS A 11 -8.72 -5.20 -30.51
N ASP A 12 -8.29 -6.08 -29.60
CA ASP A 12 -7.61 -5.74 -28.34
C ASP A 12 -8.37 -4.74 -27.45
N GLU A 13 -9.66 -4.54 -27.71
CA GLU A 13 -10.50 -3.69 -26.88
C GLU A 13 -10.87 -4.41 -25.58
N ILE A 14 -10.73 -3.69 -24.46
CA ILE A 14 -11.01 -4.19 -23.12
C ILE A 14 -12.04 -3.29 -22.44
N VAL A 15 -13.07 -3.90 -21.89
CA VAL A 15 -14.10 -3.21 -21.10
C VAL A 15 -14.20 -3.82 -19.70
N ASN A 16 -14.46 -2.98 -18.71
CA ASN A 16 -14.84 -3.44 -17.38
C ASN A 16 -16.35 -3.60 -17.30
N ILE A 17 -16.82 -4.81 -17.03
CA ILE A 17 -18.26 -5.08 -16.98
C ILE A 17 -18.74 -4.89 -15.56
N ILE A 18 -19.61 -3.90 -15.38
CA ILE A 18 -20.28 -3.62 -14.12
C ILE A 18 -21.65 -4.33 -14.18
N GLU A 19 -21.92 -5.21 -13.21
CA GLU A 19 -23.21 -5.90 -13.13
C GLU A 19 -24.34 -4.88 -12.94
N GLY A 20 -25.38 -4.94 -13.80
CA GLY A 20 -26.51 -4.02 -13.78
C GLY A 20 -26.46 -2.86 -14.77
N VAL A 21 -25.43 -2.80 -15.63
CA VAL A 21 -25.31 -1.83 -16.74
C VAL A 21 -25.31 -2.58 -18.08
N ASP A 22 -25.95 -2.00 -19.11
CA ASP A 22 -26.06 -2.56 -20.48
C ASP A 22 -24.71 -2.60 -21.25
N ASP A 23 -23.59 -2.20 -20.63
CA ASP A 23 -22.26 -2.11 -21.25
C ASP A 23 -21.83 -3.43 -21.88
N LYS A 24 -22.20 -4.55 -21.26
CA LYS A 24 -21.89 -5.89 -21.78
C LYS A 24 -22.57 -6.13 -23.12
N ASP A 25 -23.87 -5.86 -23.20
CA ASP A 25 -24.66 -6.14 -24.40
C ASP A 25 -24.26 -5.22 -25.55
N VAL A 26 -23.94 -3.95 -25.25
CA VAL A 26 -23.40 -3.00 -26.23
C VAL A 26 -22.03 -3.47 -26.75
N PHE A 27 -21.15 -3.90 -25.85
CA PHE A 27 -19.83 -4.42 -26.21
C PHE A 27 -19.92 -5.68 -27.07
N GLU A 28 -20.76 -6.65 -26.68
CA GLU A 28 -20.97 -7.90 -27.41
C GLU A 28 -21.61 -7.66 -28.80
N LYS A 29 -22.57 -6.73 -28.92
CA LYS A 29 -23.17 -6.35 -30.20
C LYS A 29 -22.15 -5.73 -31.16
N ARG A 30 -21.31 -4.82 -30.66
CA ARG A 30 -20.26 -4.17 -31.46
C ARG A 30 -19.19 -5.15 -31.94
N HIS A 31 -18.92 -6.18 -31.14
CA HIS A 31 -17.94 -7.23 -31.44
C HIS A 31 -18.58 -8.53 -31.91
N LYS A 32 -19.75 -8.45 -32.55
CA LYS A 32 -20.46 -9.63 -33.03
C LYS A 32 -19.61 -10.39 -34.05
N GLY A 33 -19.35 -11.66 -33.76
CA GLY A 33 -18.51 -12.52 -34.58
C GLY A 33 -17.03 -12.55 -34.19
N HIS A 34 -16.63 -11.74 -33.20
CA HIS A 34 -15.28 -11.79 -32.62
C HIS A 34 -15.22 -12.73 -31.43
N SER A 35 -14.02 -13.21 -31.12
CA SER A 35 -13.71 -14.06 -29.99
C SER A 35 -13.52 -13.21 -28.74
N LEU A 36 -14.37 -13.41 -27.75
CA LEU A 36 -14.31 -12.70 -26.48
C LEU A 36 -13.70 -13.57 -25.38
N GLU A 37 -12.81 -13.00 -24.58
CA GLU A 37 -12.24 -13.67 -23.41
C GLU A 37 -12.52 -12.90 -22.12
N LYS A 38 -12.77 -13.65 -21.04
CA LYS A 38 -12.92 -13.10 -19.70
C LYS A 38 -11.56 -13.00 -19.04
N LEU A 39 -11.30 -11.86 -18.41
CA LEU A 39 -10.07 -11.59 -17.69
C LEU A 39 -10.40 -11.34 -16.21
N LEU A 40 -9.76 -12.10 -15.34
CA LEU A 40 -9.92 -12.02 -13.89
C LEU A 40 -8.71 -11.33 -13.27
N SER A 41 -8.94 -10.25 -12.52
CA SER A 41 -7.88 -9.55 -11.78
C SER A 41 -7.27 -10.44 -10.71
N LYS A 42 -5.95 -10.47 -10.67
CA LYS A 42 -5.19 -11.14 -9.62
C LYS A 42 -5.13 -10.26 -8.37
N GLU A 43 -5.51 -10.83 -7.23
CA GLU A 43 -5.47 -10.13 -5.96
C GLU A 43 -4.04 -9.68 -5.60
N GLY A 44 -3.91 -8.52 -4.96
CA GLY A 44 -2.62 -7.94 -4.56
C GLY A 44 -1.75 -7.41 -5.71
N SER A 45 -2.19 -7.50 -6.96
CA SER A 45 -1.42 -7.01 -8.12
C SER A 45 -1.67 -5.54 -8.48
N TYR A 46 -2.63 -4.88 -7.84
CA TYR A 46 -2.94 -3.48 -8.16
C TYR A 46 -1.84 -2.53 -7.70
N VAL A 47 -1.38 -1.67 -8.60
CA VAL A 47 -0.35 -0.65 -8.34
C VAL A 47 -0.72 0.68 -9.00
N SER A 48 -0.29 1.77 -8.37
CA SER A 48 -0.48 3.14 -8.85
C SER A 48 0.38 4.06 -8.00
N ASP A 49 0.92 5.12 -8.62
CA ASP A 49 1.64 6.18 -7.92
C ASP A 49 0.69 7.09 -7.13
N GLU A 50 -0.60 7.08 -7.47
CA GLU A 50 -1.66 7.87 -6.86
C GLU A 50 -2.50 7.07 -5.84
N PRO A 51 -3.14 7.74 -4.85
CA PRO A 51 -4.00 7.08 -3.88
C PRO A 51 -5.23 6.41 -4.51
N PHE A 52 -5.82 5.45 -3.79
CA PHE A 52 -7.04 4.75 -4.21
C PHE A 52 -8.20 5.71 -4.48
N GLY A 53 -8.37 6.72 -3.63
CA GLY A 53 -9.45 7.71 -3.75
C GLY A 53 -9.30 8.71 -4.89
N ARG A 54 -8.15 8.81 -5.57
CA ARG A 54 -7.99 9.74 -6.71
C ARG A 54 -8.59 9.14 -7.98
N PRO A 55 -9.63 9.74 -8.59
CA PRO A 55 -10.27 9.19 -9.78
C PRO A 55 -9.37 9.30 -11.01
N ALA A 56 -8.80 10.48 -11.24
CA ALA A 56 -7.89 10.74 -12.34
C ALA A 56 -6.50 10.15 -12.03
N LYS A 57 -6.17 9.00 -12.62
CA LYS A 57 -4.89 8.32 -12.44
C LYS A 57 -4.63 7.25 -13.49
N GLU A 58 -3.36 6.93 -13.63
CA GLU A 58 -2.91 5.69 -14.24
C GLU A 58 -2.71 4.62 -13.16
N SER A 59 -3.08 3.39 -13.48
CA SER A 59 -2.94 2.25 -12.58
C SER A 59 -2.65 0.99 -13.39
N TYR A 60 -2.00 0.03 -12.75
CA TYR A 60 -1.64 -1.24 -13.37
C TYR A 60 -2.06 -2.41 -12.49
N PHE A 61 -2.44 -3.53 -13.09
CA PHE A 61 -2.74 -4.76 -12.37
C PHE A 61 -2.61 -5.97 -13.28
N GLU A 62 -2.39 -7.14 -12.70
CA GLU A 62 -2.34 -8.40 -13.45
C GLU A 62 -3.74 -8.99 -13.58
N VAL A 63 -4.04 -9.54 -14.76
CA VAL A 63 -5.26 -10.29 -15.03
C VAL A 63 -4.93 -11.62 -15.69
N THR A 64 -5.83 -12.60 -15.60
CA THR A 64 -5.67 -13.90 -16.27
C THR A 64 -6.95 -14.34 -16.97
N ASN A 65 -6.79 -15.00 -18.13
CA ASN A 65 -7.85 -15.74 -18.81
C ASN A 65 -7.87 -17.24 -18.44
N GLY A 66 -7.12 -17.64 -17.40
CA GLY A 66 -6.91 -19.02 -17.00
C GLY A 66 -5.79 -19.76 -17.73
N LYS A 67 -5.29 -19.23 -18.85
CA LYS A 67 -4.16 -19.80 -19.62
C LYS A 67 -2.90 -18.94 -19.57
N LYS A 68 -3.08 -17.62 -19.64
CA LYS A 68 -2.03 -16.60 -19.66
C LYS A 68 -2.34 -15.50 -18.66
N THR A 69 -1.30 -14.79 -18.25
CA THR A 69 -1.41 -13.58 -17.42
C THR A 69 -1.02 -12.38 -18.28
N PHE A 70 -1.76 -11.29 -18.12
CA PHE A 70 -1.53 -10.02 -18.81
C PHE A 70 -1.39 -8.91 -17.76
N VAL A 71 -0.58 -7.90 -18.06
CA VAL A 71 -0.59 -6.65 -17.29
C VAL A 71 -1.55 -5.68 -17.99
N ILE A 72 -2.52 -5.17 -17.24
CA ILE A 72 -3.46 -4.17 -17.72
C ILE A 72 -3.00 -2.80 -17.23
N LYS A 73 -2.88 -1.84 -18.15
CA LYS A 73 -2.87 -0.42 -17.83
C LYS A 73 -4.30 0.08 -17.86
N ARG A 74 -4.72 0.73 -16.77
CA ARG A 74 -5.99 1.44 -16.66
C ARG A 74 -5.70 2.93 -16.51
N THR A 75 -6.21 3.73 -17.44
CA THR A 75 -6.11 5.19 -17.43
C THR A 75 -7.49 5.79 -17.23
N MET A 76 -7.65 6.62 -16.21
CA MET A 76 -8.87 7.40 -15.99
C MET A 76 -8.48 8.88 -16.00
N LYS A 77 -9.04 9.66 -16.94
CA LYS A 77 -8.69 11.08 -17.13
C LYS A 77 -9.34 11.98 -16.07
N ASN A 78 -10.59 11.70 -15.72
CA ASN A 78 -11.36 12.38 -14.68
C ASN A 78 -12.50 11.47 -14.19
N ALA A 79 -13.31 11.94 -13.25
CA ALA A 79 -14.42 11.15 -12.69
C ALA A 79 -15.63 10.99 -13.63
N GLU A 80 -15.70 11.78 -14.70
CA GLU A 80 -16.84 11.84 -15.62
C GLU A 80 -16.69 10.89 -16.82
N ASN A 81 -15.44 10.56 -17.16
CA ASN A 81 -15.13 9.67 -18.28
C ASN A 81 -14.95 8.22 -17.81
N GLU A 82 -15.31 7.29 -18.69
CA GLU A 82 -14.97 5.88 -18.53
C GLU A 82 -13.44 5.69 -18.51
N ALA A 83 -13.02 4.64 -17.82
CA ALA A 83 -11.60 4.28 -17.79
C ALA A 83 -11.22 3.55 -19.08
N GLU A 84 -10.08 3.92 -19.64
CA GLU A 84 -9.48 3.27 -20.80
C GLU A 84 -8.57 2.13 -20.30
N TYR A 85 -8.60 0.99 -20.99
CA TYR A 85 -7.82 -0.20 -20.64
C TYR A 85 -6.95 -0.63 -21.83
N SER A 86 -5.70 -1.00 -21.55
CA SER A 86 -4.79 -1.56 -22.56
C SER A 86 -3.88 -2.62 -21.96
N ILE A 87 -3.41 -3.55 -22.79
CA ILE A 87 -2.42 -4.55 -22.40
C ILE A 87 -1.03 -3.95 -22.49
N VAL A 88 -0.25 -4.13 -21.44
CA VAL A 88 1.18 -3.83 -21.43
C VAL A 88 1.95 -5.15 -21.50
N PRO A 89 2.91 -5.29 -22.43
CA PRO A 89 3.79 -6.46 -22.46
C PRO A 89 4.58 -6.61 -21.15
N GLY A 90 4.75 -7.86 -20.71
CA GLY A 90 5.59 -8.20 -19.56
C GLY A 90 4.81 -8.63 -18.31
N LYS A 91 5.52 -8.62 -17.17
CA LYS A 91 5.01 -9.02 -15.85
C LYS A 91 5.22 -7.92 -14.83
N LEU A 92 4.27 -7.80 -13.92
CA LEU A 92 4.34 -6.81 -12.87
C LEU A 92 5.21 -7.32 -11.72
N ARG A 93 6.21 -6.54 -11.33
CA ARG A 93 7.09 -6.84 -10.20
C ARG A 93 7.02 -5.72 -9.19
N ILE A 94 6.52 -6.04 -7.99
CA ILE A 94 6.50 -5.13 -6.85
C ILE A 94 7.73 -5.43 -5.98
N LYS A 95 8.47 -4.39 -5.59
CA LYS A 95 9.63 -4.50 -4.70
C LYS A 95 9.43 -3.58 -3.50
N LYS A 96 9.78 -4.06 -2.31
CA LYS A 96 9.94 -3.22 -1.13
C LYS A 96 11.30 -2.55 -1.22
N ILE A 97 11.33 -1.23 -1.28
CA ILE A 97 12.55 -0.45 -1.49
C ILE A 97 13.01 0.31 -0.25
N GLY A 98 12.15 0.43 0.75
CA GLY A 98 12.48 1.13 1.98
C GLY A 98 11.43 0.93 3.06
N ILE A 99 11.79 1.40 4.24
CA ILE A 99 10.91 1.48 5.40
C ILE A 99 11.10 2.84 6.05
N GLU A 100 10.03 3.39 6.60
CA GLU A 100 10.06 4.71 7.22
C GLU A 100 9.24 4.72 8.52
N LEU A 101 9.77 5.41 9.52
CA LEU A 101 9.07 5.67 10.77
C LEU A 101 8.02 6.76 10.57
N ARG A 102 6.81 6.56 11.10
CA ARG A 102 5.68 7.52 11.05
C ARG A 102 5.86 8.68 12.05
N VAL A 103 6.93 9.46 11.87
CA VAL A 103 7.40 10.47 12.84
C VAL A 103 6.34 11.52 13.16
N LYS A 104 5.60 11.99 12.14
CA LYS A 104 4.58 13.03 12.32
C LYS A 104 3.45 12.52 13.20
N GLU A 105 3.02 11.29 12.96
CA GLU A 105 1.95 10.59 13.65
C GLU A 105 2.34 10.25 15.09
N ILE A 106 3.58 9.78 15.31
CA ILE A 106 4.13 9.55 16.66
C ILE A 106 4.08 10.84 17.48
N ARG A 107 4.59 11.96 16.92
CA ARG A 107 4.56 13.26 17.61
C ARG A 107 3.14 13.71 17.90
N GLN A 108 2.26 13.58 16.92
CA GLN A 108 0.86 13.97 17.09
C GLN A 108 0.20 13.17 18.22
N GLN A 109 0.39 11.85 18.25
CA GLN A 109 -0.19 11.03 19.31
C GLN A 109 0.39 11.33 20.69
N ILE A 110 1.71 11.52 20.80
CA ILE A 110 2.35 11.92 22.07
C ILE A 110 1.77 13.26 22.58
N ARG A 111 1.52 14.22 21.68
CA ARG A 111 0.94 15.53 22.04
C ARG A 111 -0.53 15.45 22.45
N MET A 112 -1.29 14.53 21.85
CA MET A 112 -2.71 14.31 22.15
C MET A 112 -2.91 13.48 23.42
N ASP A 113 -1.95 12.63 23.78
CA ASP A 113 -2.00 11.84 25.01
C ASP A 113 -1.81 12.74 26.25
N ARG A 114 -2.87 12.85 27.07
CA ARG A 114 -2.88 13.63 28.31
C ARG A 114 -1.78 13.20 29.28
N ASN A 115 -1.39 11.92 29.27
CA ASN A 115 -0.34 11.39 30.14
C ASN A 115 1.06 11.84 29.70
N LEU A 116 1.27 12.04 28.40
CA LEU A 116 2.55 12.36 27.80
C LEU A 116 2.74 13.85 27.49
N LYS A 117 1.66 14.65 27.52
CA LYS A 117 1.68 16.09 27.22
C LYS A 117 2.72 16.91 28.01
N LYS A 118 3.16 16.42 29.18
CA LYS A 118 4.17 17.08 30.02
C LYS A 118 5.62 16.75 29.65
N ILE A 119 5.84 15.78 28.76
CA ILE A 119 7.18 15.40 28.30
C ILE A 119 7.72 16.52 27.40
N SER A 120 8.98 16.90 27.59
CA SER A 120 9.59 17.95 26.78
C SER A 120 9.83 17.49 25.34
N GLU A 121 9.63 18.40 24.38
CA GLU A 121 9.89 18.13 22.95
C GLU A 121 11.35 17.73 22.69
N ILE A 122 12.30 18.23 23.48
CA ILE A 122 13.72 17.84 23.36
C ILE A 122 13.91 16.34 23.63
N LYS A 123 13.24 15.77 24.64
CA LYS A 123 13.30 14.33 24.93
C LYS A 123 12.61 13.52 23.84
N ILE A 124 11.45 13.98 23.36
CA ILE A 124 10.72 13.35 22.25
C ILE A 124 11.58 13.31 20.99
N ASP A 125 12.25 14.42 20.65
CA ASP A 125 13.15 14.53 19.51
C ASP A 125 14.29 13.53 19.58
N LYS A 126 14.94 13.43 20.74
CA LYS A 126 16.03 12.45 20.95
C LYS A 126 15.52 11.02 20.82
N PHE A 127 14.40 10.71 21.47
CA PHE A 127 13.80 9.39 21.40
C PHE A 127 13.46 8.98 19.95
N ILE A 128 12.78 9.86 19.22
CA ILE A 128 12.44 9.63 17.80
C ILE A 128 13.71 9.45 16.96
N LYS A 129 14.74 10.28 17.16
CA LYS A 129 16.00 10.16 16.42
C LYS A 129 16.69 8.83 16.65
N GLU A 130 16.68 8.30 17.88
CA GLU A 130 17.26 6.98 18.17
C GLU A 130 16.47 5.85 17.50
N ILE A 131 15.13 5.93 17.49
CA ILE A 131 14.31 4.96 16.72
C ILE A 131 14.63 5.07 15.22
N GLN A 132 14.69 6.28 14.65
CA GLN A 132 15.03 6.45 13.24
C GLN A 132 16.39 5.84 12.88
N LYS A 133 17.40 5.95 13.76
CA LYS A 133 18.71 5.29 13.59
C LYS A 133 18.63 3.77 13.67
N LEU A 134 17.73 3.22 14.49
CA LEU A 134 17.46 1.78 14.52
C LEU A 134 16.83 1.34 13.20
N ILE A 135 15.77 2.02 12.76
CA ILE A 135 15.03 1.69 11.54
C ILE A 135 15.90 1.83 10.29
N SER A 136 16.80 2.81 10.22
CA SER A 136 17.68 3.00 9.05
C SER A 136 18.67 1.86 8.82
N ARG A 137 18.84 0.97 9.80
CA ARG A 137 19.69 -0.23 9.70
C ARG A 137 18.90 -1.48 9.33
N LEU A 138 17.58 -1.42 9.34
CA LEU A 138 16.72 -2.56 9.03
C LEU A 138 16.45 -2.63 7.52
N SER A 139 16.42 -3.85 7.01
CA SER A 139 15.94 -4.16 5.69
C SER A 139 14.40 -4.27 5.68
N PRO A 140 13.71 -3.96 4.56
CA PRO A 140 12.27 -4.17 4.46
C PRO A 140 11.82 -5.62 4.68
N SER A 141 12.71 -6.60 4.50
CA SER A 141 12.45 -8.02 4.79
C SER A 141 12.42 -8.37 6.27
N GLU A 142 12.96 -7.51 7.14
CA GLU A 142 12.93 -7.71 8.59
C GLU A 142 11.63 -7.24 9.24
N VAL A 143 10.75 -6.61 8.46
CA VAL A 143 9.47 -6.05 8.90
C VAL A 143 8.33 -6.91 8.36
N GLU A 144 7.41 -7.30 9.24
CA GLU A 144 6.23 -8.07 8.86
C GLU A 144 5.21 -7.13 8.24
N GLU A 145 4.83 -7.37 6.99
CA GLU A 145 3.82 -6.56 6.32
C GLU A 145 2.42 -7.02 6.74
N MET A 146 1.62 -6.07 7.21
CA MET A 146 0.26 -6.31 7.64
C MET A 146 -0.67 -6.48 6.42
N PRO A 147 -1.77 -7.24 6.55
CA PRO A 147 -2.66 -7.53 5.42
C PRO A 147 -3.54 -6.35 4.98
N TRP A 148 -3.64 -5.28 5.79
CA TRP A 148 -4.40 -4.09 5.45
C TRP A 148 -3.60 -3.14 4.56
N ALA A 149 -4.26 -2.62 3.53
CA ALA A 149 -3.67 -1.67 2.60
C ALA A 149 -3.74 -0.24 3.14
N SER A 150 -2.69 0.54 2.87
CA SER A 150 -2.74 2.00 2.93
C SER A 150 -3.72 2.55 1.89
N ASN A 151 -4.12 3.82 2.02
CA ASN A 151 -4.77 4.55 0.93
C ASN A 151 -3.86 4.70 -0.31
N TYR A 152 -2.55 4.46 -0.17
CA TYR A 152 -1.60 4.45 -1.27
C TYR A 152 -1.20 3.00 -1.61
N PRO A 153 -1.40 2.55 -2.87
CA PRO A 153 -1.04 1.19 -3.29
C PRO A 153 0.43 0.85 -3.05
N MET A 154 1.31 1.83 -3.24
CA MET A 154 2.76 1.71 -3.06
C MET A 154 3.24 1.90 -1.63
N LEU A 155 2.32 1.97 -0.66
CA LEU A 155 2.64 2.05 0.76
C LEU A 155 2.02 0.85 1.49
N GLY A 156 2.86 0.02 2.09
CA GLY A 156 2.43 -1.01 3.05
C GLY A 156 2.53 -0.50 4.48
N ILE A 157 1.86 -1.22 5.40
CA ILE A 157 2.02 -1.01 6.84
C ILE A 157 2.83 -2.20 7.38
N GLY A 158 3.88 -1.91 8.12
CA GLY A 158 4.83 -2.88 8.63
C GLY A 158 4.84 -2.92 10.16
N LYS A 159 4.76 -4.12 10.72
CA LYS A 159 4.93 -4.39 12.15
C LYS A 159 6.38 -4.73 12.45
N LEU A 160 6.91 -4.10 13.50
CA LEU A 160 8.21 -4.44 14.07
C LEU A 160 8.11 -5.77 14.83
N LYS A 161 9.14 -6.60 14.72
CA LYS A 161 9.30 -7.81 15.53
C LYS A 161 9.51 -7.46 17.00
N ASP A 162 9.14 -8.36 17.89
CA ASP A 162 9.18 -8.17 19.35
C ASP A 162 10.59 -7.80 19.86
N ASP A 163 11.65 -8.38 19.29
CA ASP A 163 13.05 -8.06 19.64
C ASP A 163 13.40 -6.59 19.36
N LYS A 164 12.86 -6.02 18.29
CA LYS A 164 13.03 -4.61 17.95
C LYS A 164 12.20 -3.70 18.84
N ILE A 165 11.00 -4.14 19.24
CA ILE A 165 10.17 -3.41 20.21
C ILE A 165 10.88 -3.33 21.56
N GLU A 166 11.46 -4.44 22.03
CA GLU A 166 12.26 -4.48 23.26
C GLU A 166 13.48 -3.55 23.17
N GLU A 167 14.13 -3.47 22.01
CA GLU A 167 15.23 -2.55 21.78
C GLU A 167 14.78 -1.08 21.90
N ILE A 168 13.64 -0.72 21.32
CA ILE A 168 13.04 0.62 21.44
C ILE A 168 12.70 0.93 22.91
N ILE A 169 12.16 -0.03 23.66
CA ILE A 169 11.90 0.14 25.10
C ILE A 169 13.21 0.38 25.86
N ARG A 170 14.28 -0.35 25.54
CA ARG A 170 15.62 -0.11 26.14
C ARG A 170 16.16 1.28 25.80
N MET A 171 15.92 1.79 24.60
CA MET A 171 16.29 3.16 24.22
C MET A 171 15.49 4.19 25.01
N ALA A 172 14.17 4.01 25.15
CA ALA A 172 13.31 4.87 25.95
C ALA A 172 13.80 4.96 27.42
N ASN A 173 14.22 3.83 27.99
CA ASN A 173 14.72 3.76 29.36
C ASN A 173 15.99 4.59 29.62
N LYS A 174 16.73 4.99 28.57
CA LYS A 174 17.92 5.86 28.69
C LYS A 174 17.57 7.35 28.69
N GLU A 175 16.47 7.73 28.04
CA GLU A 175 16.06 9.14 27.89
C GLU A 175 15.00 9.57 28.91
N PHE A 176 14.12 8.65 29.32
CA PHE A 176 13.01 8.92 30.22
C PHE A 176 13.22 8.32 31.61
N TYR A 177 12.78 9.04 32.63
CA TYR A 177 13.00 8.69 34.05
C TYR A 177 11.70 8.72 34.86
N GLY A 178 11.66 7.94 35.94
CA GLY A 178 10.50 7.88 36.84
C GLY A 178 9.19 7.57 36.10
N ASN A 179 8.15 8.36 36.36
CA ASN A 179 6.83 8.18 35.76
C ASN A 179 6.80 8.42 34.23
N GLU A 180 7.72 9.20 33.66
CA GLU A 180 7.80 9.39 32.20
C GLU A 180 8.11 8.08 31.48
N ARG A 181 8.98 7.25 32.09
CA ARG A 181 9.44 5.98 31.54
C ARG A 181 8.30 4.98 31.38
N GLU A 182 7.50 4.79 32.43
CA GLU A 182 6.34 3.89 32.39
C GLU A 182 5.30 4.36 31.36
N LYS A 183 5.06 5.67 31.27
CA LYS A 183 4.12 6.22 30.29
C LYS A 183 4.57 6.01 28.85
N ILE A 184 5.85 6.25 28.55
CA ILE A 184 6.40 6.01 27.20
C ILE A 184 6.41 4.52 26.87
N LYS A 185 6.75 3.66 27.83
CA LYS A 185 6.68 2.21 27.64
C LYS A 185 5.25 1.76 27.29
N ASN A 186 4.25 2.21 28.04
CA ASN A 186 2.85 1.91 27.75
C ASN A 186 2.41 2.45 26.39
N PHE A 187 2.85 3.66 26.03
CA PHE A 187 2.63 4.21 24.70
C PHE A 187 3.20 3.31 23.60
N ILE A 188 4.45 2.87 23.71
CA ILE A 188 5.07 1.97 22.73
C ILE A 188 4.23 0.70 22.59
N MET A 189 3.94 0.02 23.70
CA MET A 189 3.18 -1.24 23.68
C MET A 189 1.80 -1.07 23.02
N ASN A 190 1.09 0.01 23.32
CA ASN A 190 -0.25 0.27 22.79
C ASN A 190 -0.26 0.74 21.33
N GLN A 191 0.89 1.05 20.73
CA GLN A 191 0.99 1.63 19.39
C GLN A 191 1.77 0.75 18.40
N THR A 192 2.18 -0.45 18.79
CA THR A 192 3.00 -1.38 17.98
C THR A 192 2.19 -2.34 17.10
N ASP A 193 0.87 -2.33 17.20
CA ASP A 193 -0.01 -3.21 16.43
C ASP A 193 -1.14 -2.42 15.75
N GLY A 194 -1.86 -3.09 14.84
CA GLY A 194 -3.00 -2.53 14.13
C GLY A 194 -2.64 -1.27 13.32
N ASP A 195 -3.35 -0.18 13.58
CA ASP A 195 -3.13 1.14 13.00
C ASP A 195 -2.21 2.04 13.86
N GLY A 196 -1.64 1.48 14.92
CA GLY A 196 -0.80 2.18 15.89
C GLY A 196 0.39 2.89 15.26
N VAL A 197 0.75 4.04 15.82
CA VAL A 197 1.74 4.95 15.20
C VAL A 197 3.19 4.46 15.28
N MET A 198 3.47 3.38 16.02
CA MET A 198 4.79 2.74 16.05
C MET A 198 4.96 1.69 14.94
N THR A 199 3.93 1.46 14.12
CA THR A 199 4.08 0.76 12.84
C THR A 199 4.94 1.56 11.86
N LEU A 200 5.51 0.86 10.88
CA LEU A 200 6.36 1.44 9.85
C LEU A 200 5.61 1.56 8.53
N ASN A 201 5.94 2.58 7.76
CA ASN A 201 5.62 2.62 6.34
C ASN A 201 6.57 1.69 5.59
N ILE A 202 6.03 0.74 4.81
CA ILE A 202 6.81 -0.04 3.84
C ILE A 202 6.68 0.64 2.49
N ILE A 203 7.77 1.20 1.99
CA ILE A 203 7.80 1.90 0.70
C ILE A 203 8.03 0.86 -0.39
N LYS A 204 7.13 0.85 -1.37
CA LYS A 204 7.19 -0.06 -2.52
C LYS A 204 7.43 0.72 -3.80
N CYS A 205 8.00 0.04 -4.78
CA CYS A 205 7.93 0.45 -6.17
C CYS A 205 7.46 -0.73 -7.03
N PHE A 206 7.01 -0.42 -8.24
CA PHE A 206 6.68 -1.44 -9.23
C PHE A 206 7.48 -1.23 -10.50
N GLN A 207 7.69 -2.32 -11.23
CA GLN A 207 8.29 -2.33 -12.56
C GLN A 207 7.48 -3.31 -13.42
N ILE A 208 7.38 -3.02 -14.72
CA ILE A 208 6.84 -3.95 -15.70
C ILE A 208 8.04 -4.45 -16.50
N ASN A 209 8.36 -5.73 -16.37
CA ASN A 209 9.51 -6.33 -17.02
C ASN A 209 9.04 -7.15 -18.23
N ASN A 210 9.62 -6.92 -19.40
CA ASN A 210 9.40 -7.78 -20.55
C ASN A 210 9.95 -9.18 -20.24
N GLU A 211 9.20 -10.22 -20.60
CA GLU A 211 9.76 -11.57 -20.64
C GLU A 211 10.75 -11.60 -21.82
N GLN A 212 12.04 -11.79 -21.52
CA GLN A 212 13.04 -12.16 -22.51
C GLN A 212 12.96 -13.67 -22.78
#